data_AF-A0A7V7YEJ3-F1
#
_entry.id   AF-A0A7V7YEJ3-F1
#
_cell.length_a   1.000
_cell.length_b   1.000
_cell.length_c   1.000
_cell.angle_alpha   90.00
_cell.angle_beta   90.00
_cell.angle_gamma   90.00
#
_symmetry.space_group_name_H-M   'P 1'
#
loop_
_entity.id
_entity.type
_entity.pdbx_description
1 polymer ?
#
loop_
_entity_poly.entity_id
_entity_poly.type
_entity_poly.pdbx_seq_one_letter_code
_entity_poly.pdbx_strand_id
1 'polypeptide(L)'
;MKILLVGASGTLGQAVASTLGVHHELIRAGRHGGDVQVDLTDDASVQALFAKVGTVDAVIATTGRVHFGPLAQMRPADFNLGLQDKLLGQVRLSLAAQHHLNTGGSITLTSGIISAQPIRDGANATAANAALEGFVRAAACELLPRGLRINAVSPNVLAESMDDYGAYFPGFEPVTAQRASLAYQRSVEGIQSGQVFTVW
;
A
#
# COMPACT_ATOMS: atom_id res chain seq x y z
N MET A 1 12.82 -9.65 -11.97
CA MET A 1 11.78 -8.65 -12.22
C MET A 1 12.28 -7.29 -11.81
N LYS A 2 11.83 -6.23 -12.47
CA LYS A 2 12.03 -4.83 -12.11
C LYS A 2 10.80 -4.35 -11.35
N ILE A 3 10.97 -3.95 -10.09
CA ILE A 3 9.86 -3.64 -9.17
C ILE A 3 9.98 -2.20 -8.67
N LEU A 4 8.93 -1.41 -8.85
CA LEU A 4 8.80 -0.10 -8.23
C LEU A 4 8.18 -0.23 -6.83
N LEU A 5 8.93 0.10 -5.79
CA LEU A 5 8.47 0.06 -4.40
C LEU A 5 8.33 1.48 -3.84
N VAL A 6 7.08 1.95 -3.70
CA VAL A 6 6.76 3.26 -3.14
C VAL A 6 6.53 3.16 -1.63
N GLY A 7 7.26 3.97 -0.85
CA GLY A 7 7.28 3.89 0.61
C GLY A 7 8.39 2.99 1.17
N ALA A 8 9.45 2.76 0.40
CA ALA A 8 10.53 1.83 0.75
C ALA A 8 11.30 2.17 2.03
N SER A 9 11.25 3.42 2.51
CA SER A 9 11.93 3.86 3.72
C SER A 9 11.14 3.60 5.02
N GLY A 10 9.84 3.30 4.93
CA GLY A 10 9.02 2.98 6.10
C GLY A 10 9.26 1.55 6.59
N THR A 11 8.91 1.23 7.84
CA THR A 11 9.13 -0.08 8.47
C THR A 11 8.67 -1.26 7.60
N LEU A 12 7.44 -1.18 7.06
CA LEU A 12 6.91 -2.21 6.17
C LEU A 12 7.64 -2.23 4.82
N GLY A 13 7.93 -1.07 4.25
CA GLY A 13 8.65 -0.93 2.99
C GLY A 13 10.07 -1.51 3.06
N GLN A 14 10.76 -1.34 4.18
CA GLN A 14 12.08 -1.93 4.41
C GLN A 14 12.01 -3.45 4.45
N ALA A 15 11.03 -4.04 5.14
CA ALA A 15 10.84 -5.49 5.16
C ALA A 15 10.50 -6.06 3.77
N VAL A 16 9.64 -5.37 3.00
CA VAL A 16 9.32 -5.72 1.61
C VAL A 16 10.56 -5.61 0.72
N ALA A 17 11.37 -4.55 0.88
CA ALA A 17 12.62 -4.38 0.14
C ALA A 17 13.63 -5.49 0.47
N SER A 18 13.77 -5.87 1.73
CA SER A 18 14.65 -6.97 2.15
C SER A 18 14.18 -8.32 1.60
N THR A 19 12.87 -8.54 1.51
CA THR A 19 12.31 -9.81 1.01
C THR A 19 12.46 -9.93 -0.51
N LEU A 20 12.06 -8.91 -1.27
CA LEU A 20 12.06 -8.96 -2.73
C LEU A 20 13.41 -8.59 -3.36
N GLY A 21 14.22 -7.79 -2.69
CA GLY A 21 15.52 -7.31 -3.20
C GLY A 21 16.59 -8.40 -3.31
N VAL A 22 16.34 -9.59 -2.77
CA VAL A 22 17.24 -10.75 -2.92
C VAL A 22 17.23 -11.28 -4.37
N HIS A 23 16.07 -11.23 -5.03
CA HIS A 23 15.86 -11.87 -6.34
C HIS A 23 15.44 -10.90 -7.44
N HIS A 24 15.17 -9.64 -7.09
CA HIS A 24 14.59 -8.66 -8.00
C HIS A 24 15.33 -7.32 -7.92
N GLU A 25 15.32 -6.60 -9.04
CA GLU A 25 15.77 -5.22 -9.09
C GLU A 25 14.68 -4.33 -8.49
N LEU A 26 15.03 -3.57 -7.46
CA LEU A 26 14.12 -2.63 -6.81
C LEU A 26 14.45 -1.20 -7.21
N ILE A 27 13.43 -0.47 -7.63
CA ILE A 27 13.43 0.99 -7.71
C ILE A 27 12.65 1.48 -6.50
N ARG A 28 13.36 2.07 -5.55
CA ARG A 28 12.79 2.58 -4.30
C ARG A 28 12.31 4.01 -4.53
N ALA A 29 11.03 4.25 -4.27
CA ALA A 29 10.46 5.58 -4.34
C ALA A 29 9.87 6.03 -3.00
N GLY A 30 9.94 7.33 -2.72
CA GLY A 30 9.43 7.92 -1.49
C GLY A 30 9.35 9.45 -1.58
N ARG A 31 8.76 10.08 -0.56
CA ARG A 31 8.58 11.54 -0.54
C ARG A 31 9.87 12.31 -0.20
N HIS A 32 10.73 11.70 0.60
CA HIS A 32 11.95 12.33 1.14
C HIS A 32 13.18 11.44 1.00
N GLY A 33 13.10 10.36 0.22
CA GLY A 33 14.15 9.34 0.14
C GLY A 33 13.85 8.26 -0.91
N GLY A 34 14.85 7.43 -1.18
CA GLY A 34 14.81 6.42 -2.25
C GLY A 34 15.56 6.87 -3.52
N ASP A 35 15.61 5.99 -4.51
CA ASP A 35 16.24 6.19 -5.81
C ASP A 35 15.49 7.24 -6.64
N VAL A 36 14.17 7.36 -6.42
CA VAL A 36 13.31 8.37 -7.06
C VAL A 36 12.36 9.00 -6.04
N GLN A 37 12.12 10.30 -6.17
CA GLN A 37 11.17 11.01 -5.31
C GLN A 37 9.76 10.97 -5.92
N VAL A 38 8.74 10.83 -5.07
CA VAL A 38 7.33 10.94 -5.46
C VAL A 38 6.47 11.46 -4.32
N ASP A 39 5.56 12.38 -4.63
CA ASP A 39 4.44 12.77 -3.80
C ASP A 39 3.14 12.18 -4.39
N LEU A 40 2.56 11.18 -3.73
CA LEU A 40 1.32 10.54 -4.21
C LEU A 40 0.08 11.44 -4.07
N THR A 41 0.20 12.59 -3.40
CA THR A 41 -0.89 13.57 -3.33
C THR A 41 -0.93 14.51 -4.56
N ASP A 42 0.08 14.44 -5.43
CA ASP A 42 0.21 15.26 -6.64
C ASP A 42 0.25 14.38 -7.90
N ASP A 43 -0.77 14.54 -8.76
CA ASP A 43 -0.88 13.81 -10.01
C ASP A 43 0.33 14.04 -10.92
N ALA A 44 0.87 15.26 -10.98
CA ALA A 44 2.04 15.59 -11.80
C ALA A 44 3.29 14.87 -11.29
N SER A 45 3.44 14.75 -9.97
CA SER A 45 4.53 13.98 -9.36
C SER A 45 4.44 12.49 -9.71
N VAL A 46 3.23 11.91 -9.73
CA VAL A 46 3.04 10.49 -10.12
C VAL A 46 3.36 10.29 -11.60
N GLN A 47 2.95 11.20 -12.48
CA GLN A 47 3.29 11.12 -13.90
C GLN A 47 4.81 11.24 -14.12
N ALA A 48 5.47 12.17 -13.44
CA ALA A 48 6.92 12.33 -13.51
C ALA A 48 7.67 11.09 -13.01
N LEU A 49 7.15 10.40 -11.99
CA LEU A 49 7.71 9.13 -11.52
C LEU A 49 7.75 8.09 -12.64
N PHE A 50 6.61 7.83 -13.30
CA PHE A 50 6.55 6.81 -14.36
C PHE A 50 7.28 7.23 -15.64
N ALA A 51 7.32 8.53 -15.97
CA ALA A 51 8.16 9.03 -17.06
C ALA A 51 9.65 8.76 -16.82
N LYS A 52 10.12 8.84 -15.56
CA LYS A 52 11.51 8.55 -15.19
C LYS A 52 11.80 7.05 -15.07
N VAL A 53 10.88 6.29 -14.48
CA VAL A 53 11.07 4.86 -14.18
C VAL A 53 10.88 3.97 -15.42
N GLY A 54 10.03 4.41 -16.36
CA GLY A 54 9.63 3.61 -17.53
C GLY A 54 8.74 2.44 -17.14
N THR A 55 8.81 1.36 -17.91
CA THR A 55 8.04 0.14 -17.63
C THR A 55 8.67 -0.71 -16.55
N VAL A 56 7.83 -1.43 -15.80
CA VAL A 56 8.19 -2.32 -14.68
C VAL A 56 7.34 -3.59 -14.68
N ASP A 57 7.76 -4.61 -13.95
CA ASP A 57 7.02 -5.87 -13.80
C ASP A 57 6.04 -5.82 -12.61
N ALA A 58 6.34 -5.01 -11.59
CA ALA A 58 5.43 -4.81 -10.47
C ALA A 58 5.54 -3.41 -9.86
N VAL A 59 4.43 -2.94 -9.30
CA VAL A 59 4.34 -1.70 -8.51
C VAL A 59 3.76 -2.03 -7.14
N ILE A 60 4.45 -1.63 -6.08
CA ILE A 60 4.05 -1.85 -4.69
C ILE A 60 3.92 -0.51 -3.98
N ALA A 61 2.84 -0.33 -3.22
CA ALA A 61 2.68 0.78 -2.30
C ALA A 61 2.69 0.27 -0.85
N THR A 62 3.69 0.65 -0.07
CA THR A 62 3.79 0.46 1.40
C THR A 62 3.69 1.79 2.14
N THR A 63 2.80 2.67 1.65
CA THR A 63 2.68 4.06 2.11
C THR A 63 1.23 4.41 2.42
N GLY A 64 1.02 5.65 2.87
CA GLY A 64 -0.29 6.23 3.13
C GLY A 64 -0.42 6.69 4.57
N ARG A 65 -0.59 8.00 4.75
CA ARG A 65 -0.87 8.63 6.04
C ARG A 65 -2.37 8.69 6.29
N VAL A 66 -2.74 8.51 7.54
CA VAL A 66 -4.12 8.56 8.03
C VAL A 66 -4.18 9.39 9.30
N HIS A 67 -5.38 9.85 9.64
CA HIS A 67 -5.61 10.52 10.92
C HIS A 67 -6.14 9.53 11.95
N PHE A 68 -5.50 9.49 13.12
CA PHE A 68 -6.03 8.85 14.32
C PHE A 68 -6.52 9.92 15.28
N GLY A 69 -7.79 9.88 15.66
CA GLY A 69 -8.37 10.80 16.65
C GLY A 69 -9.84 10.53 16.97
N PRO A 70 -10.35 11.04 18.10
CA PRO A 70 -11.73 10.83 18.53
C PRO A 70 -12.74 11.29 17.49
N LEU A 71 -13.70 10.41 17.13
CA LEU A 71 -14.74 10.73 16.15
C LEU A 71 -15.50 12.01 16.49
N ALA A 72 -15.78 12.23 17.79
CA ALA A 72 -16.50 13.42 18.26
C ALA A 72 -15.75 14.75 18.03
N GLN A 73 -14.43 14.71 17.81
CA GLN A 73 -13.59 15.87 17.58
C GLN A 73 -13.07 15.96 16.14
N MET A 74 -13.34 14.94 15.32
CA MET A 74 -12.79 14.83 13.97
C MET A 74 -13.45 15.85 13.04
N ARG A 75 -12.63 16.68 12.40
CA ARG A 75 -13.11 17.65 11.41
C ARG A 75 -13.00 17.07 10.00
N PRO A 76 -13.77 17.58 9.04
CA PRO A 76 -13.64 17.17 7.63
C PRO A 76 -12.22 17.29 7.09
N ALA A 77 -11.45 18.30 7.51
CA ALA A 77 -10.05 18.48 7.12
C ALA A 77 -9.14 17.35 7.63
N ASP A 78 -9.39 16.86 8.86
CA ASP A 78 -8.63 15.74 9.44
C ASP A 78 -8.95 14.45 8.67
N PHE A 79 -10.22 14.24 8.32
CA PHE A 79 -10.63 13.09 7.51
C PHE A 79 -10.08 13.15 6.07
N ASN A 80 -9.99 14.35 5.48
CA ASN A 80 -9.47 14.53 4.14
C ASN A 80 -7.99 14.11 4.00
N LEU A 81 -7.22 14.11 5.09
CA LEU A 81 -5.83 13.64 5.08
C LEU A 81 -5.73 12.17 4.63
N GLY A 82 -6.49 11.27 5.25
CA GLY A 82 -6.51 9.86 4.86
C GLY A 82 -7.12 9.62 3.48
N LEU A 83 -8.06 10.47 3.06
CA LEU A 83 -8.62 10.40 1.72
C LEU A 83 -7.57 10.75 0.65
N GLN A 84 -6.82 11.84 0.82
CA GLN A 84 -5.86 12.27 -0.19
C GLN A 84 -4.58 11.42 -0.21
N ASP A 85 -4.10 11.01 0.96
CA ASP A 85 -2.81 10.35 1.09
C ASP A 85 -2.95 8.82 1.04
N LYS A 86 -3.60 8.20 2.03
CA LYS A 86 -3.76 6.73 2.11
C LYS A 86 -4.61 6.16 0.98
N LEU A 87 -5.79 6.73 0.72
CA LEU A 87 -6.72 6.22 -0.30
C LEU A 87 -6.30 6.69 -1.70
N LEU A 88 -6.49 7.98 -2.01
CA LEU A 88 -6.31 8.49 -3.36
C LEU A 88 -4.86 8.45 -3.81
N GLY A 89 -3.88 8.55 -2.90
CA GLY A 89 -2.48 8.38 -3.28
C GLY A 89 -2.17 7.00 -3.86
N GLN A 90 -2.69 5.93 -3.23
CA GLN A 90 -2.52 4.57 -3.74
C GLN A 90 -3.38 4.29 -4.99
N VAL A 91 -4.57 4.90 -5.08
CA VAL A 91 -5.42 4.83 -6.30
C VAL A 91 -4.73 5.52 -7.47
N ARG A 92 -4.22 6.75 -7.30
CA ARG A 92 -3.46 7.49 -8.33
C ARG A 92 -2.27 6.68 -8.83
N LEU A 93 -1.51 6.10 -7.91
CA LEU A 93 -0.40 5.21 -8.26
C LEU A 93 -0.88 4.04 -9.12
N SER A 94 -1.99 3.40 -8.75
CA SER A 94 -2.55 2.26 -9.49
C SER A 94 -3.05 2.65 -10.88
N LEU A 95 -3.74 3.79 -10.98
CA LEU A 95 -4.28 4.31 -12.23
C LEU A 95 -3.17 4.66 -13.23
N ALA A 96 -2.02 5.16 -12.76
CA ALA A 96 -0.85 5.35 -13.61
C ALA A 96 -0.13 4.02 -13.90
N ALA A 97 0.12 3.20 -12.87
CA ALA A 97 0.86 1.94 -12.96
C ALA A 97 0.32 1.00 -14.04
N GLN A 98 -1.00 0.88 -14.19
CA GLN A 98 -1.61 -0.02 -15.19
C GLN A 98 -1.21 0.29 -16.64
N HIS A 99 -0.62 1.45 -16.94
CA HIS A 99 -0.12 1.82 -18.25
C HIS A 99 1.40 1.60 -18.41
N HIS A 100 2.09 1.27 -17.31
CA HIS A 100 3.54 1.10 -17.23
C HIS A 100 3.94 -0.30 -16.77
N LEU A 101 3.00 -1.25 -16.71
CA LEU A 101 3.28 -2.64 -16.41
C LEU A 101 3.59 -3.43 -17.68
N ASN A 102 4.63 -4.28 -17.62
CA ASN A 102 4.86 -5.31 -18.61
C ASN A 102 3.72 -6.35 -18.59
N THR A 103 3.59 -7.15 -19.65
CA THR A 103 2.65 -8.28 -19.72
C THR A 103 2.82 -9.20 -18.51
N GLY A 104 1.72 -9.55 -17.83
CA GLY A 104 1.77 -10.35 -16.59
C GLY A 104 2.07 -9.55 -15.32
N GLY A 105 2.27 -8.23 -15.43
CA GLY A 105 2.66 -7.37 -14.32
C GLY A 105 1.58 -7.20 -13.25
N SER A 106 2.00 -6.70 -12.08
CA SER A 106 1.13 -6.62 -10.90
C SER A 106 1.21 -5.32 -10.11
N ILE A 107 0.12 -5.01 -9.41
CA ILE A 107 0.01 -3.91 -8.45
C ILE A 107 -0.29 -4.49 -7.07
N THR A 108 0.41 -4.05 -6.03
CA THR A 108 0.14 -4.44 -4.65
C THR A 108 -0.02 -3.21 -3.77
N LEU A 109 -1.20 -3.06 -3.17
CA LEU A 109 -1.54 -1.94 -2.28
C LEU A 109 -1.54 -2.36 -0.81
N THR A 110 -1.46 -1.39 0.09
CA THR A 110 -1.55 -1.62 1.55
C THR A 110 -2.90 -1.13 2.09
N SER A 111 -3.73 -2.04 2.60
CA SER A 111 -4.86 -1.71 3.47
C SER A 111 -4.45 -1.80 4.95
N GLY A 112 -5.10 -2.64 5.76
CA GLY A 112 -4.78 -2.89 7.16
C GLY A 112 -5.98 -3.45 7.93
N ILE A 113 -5.70 -4.23 8.98
CA ILE A 113 -6.67 -5.00 9.78
C ILE A 113 -7.93 -4.22 10.18
N ILE A 114 -7.78 -2.91 10.42
CA ILE A 114 -8.85 -2.03 10.88
C ILE A 114 -9.98 -1.83 9.87
N SER A 115 -9.84 -2.30 8.62
CA SER A 115 -10.98 -2.44 7.69
C SER A 115 -11.98 -3.50 8.15
N ALA A 116 -11.50 -4.53 8.87
CA ALA A 116 -12.29 -5.64 9.40
C ALA A 116 -12.49 -5.57 10.91
N GLN A 117 -11.49 -5.09 11.66
CA GLN A 117 -11.50 -4.98 13.12
C GLN A 117 -11.33 -3.51 13.53
N PRO A 118 -12.39 -2.68 13.48
CA PRO A 118 -12.29 -1.26 13.76
C PRO A 118 -11.88 -1.03 15.22
N ILE A 119 -11.12 0.05 15.42
CA ILE A 119 -10.60 0.45 16.73
C ILE A 119 -11.07 1.86 17.08
N ARG A 120 -10.95 2.22 18.37
CA ARG A 120 -11.13 3.60 18.82
C ARG A 120 -10.18 4.51 18.02
N ASP A 121 -10.66 5.71 17.70
CA ASP A 121 -9.92 6.75 16.98
C ASP A 121 -9.52 6.41 15.53
N GLY A 122 -9.87 5.22 15.03
CA GLY A 122 -9.45 4.70 13.72
C GLY A 122 -10.38 4.98 12.55
N ALA A 123 -11.45 5.77 12.72
CA ALA A 123 -12.53 5.90 11.73
C ALA A 123 -12.04 6.31 10.33
N ASN A 124 -11.09 7.24 10.25
CA ASN A 124 -10.51 7.68 8.98
C ASN A 124 -9.71 6.56 8.29
N ALA A 125 -8.86 5.88 9.06
CA ALA A 125 -8.01 4.82 8.56
C ALA A 125 -8.83 3.57 8.15
N THR A 126 -9.86 3.20 8.92
CA THR A 126 -10.83 2.15 8.57
C THR A 126 -11.53 2.46 7.24
N ALA A 127 -12.05 3.67 7.07
CA ALA A 127 -12.73 4.06 5.83
C ALA A 127 -11.79 4.00 4.61
N ALA A 128 -10.57 4.54 4.73
CA ALA A 128 -9.58 4.50 3.66
C ALA A 128 -9.19 3.05 3.29
N ASN A 129 -8.95 2.19 4.27
CA ASN A 129 -8.58 0.79 4.03
C ASN A 129 -9.73 0.00 3.38
N ALA A 130 -10.96 0.15 3.87
CA ALA A 130 -12.12 -0.50 3.28
C ALA A 130 -12.38 -0.04 1.83
N ALA A 131 -12.22 1.26 1.55
CA ALA A 131 -12.33 1.79 0.20
C ALA A 131 -11.25 1.24 -0.75
N LEU A 132 -10.00 1.11 -0.28
CA LEU A 132 -8.93 0.49 -1.06
C LEU A 132 -9.21 -0.98 -1.38
N GLU A 133 -9.72 -1.75 -0.41
CA GLU A 133 -10.08 -3.15 -0.65
C GLU A 133 -11.22 -3.28 -1.67
N GLY A 134 -12.22 -2.41 -1.62
CA GLY A 134 -13.27 -2.33 -2.64
C GLY A 134 -12.72 -1.99 -4.02
N PHE A 135 -11.84 -0.99 -4.10
CA PHE A 135 -11.16 -0.60 -5.34
C PHE A 135 -10.37 -1.77 -5.94
N VAL A 136 -9.58 -2.49 -5.16
CA VAL A 136 -8.78 -3.63 -5.63
C VAL A 136 -9.66 -4.74 -6.22
N ARG A 137 -10.76 -5.09 -5.55
CA ARG A 137 -11.69 -6.13 -6.02
C ARG A 137 -12.30 -5.76 -7.38
N ALA A 138 -12.76 -4.52 -7.52
CA ALA A 138 -13.37 -4.03 -8.77
C ALA A 138 -12.33 -3.90 -9.89
N ALA A 139 -11.19 -3.25 -9.63
CA ALA A 139 -10.14 -3.01 -10.62
C ALA A 139 -9.56 -4.33 -11.17
N ALA A 140 -9.49 -5.39 -10.35
CA ALA A 140 -9.04 -6.70 -10.81
C ALA A 140 -9.90 -7.27 -11.94
N CYS A 141 -11.22 -7.02 -11.95
CA CYS A 141 -12.12 -7.49 -13.01
C CYS A 141 -11.77 -6.89 -14.38
N GLU A 142 -11.22 -5.67 -14.41
CA GLU A 142 -10.85 -4.97 -15.64
C GLU A 142 -9.37 -5.16 -16.01
N LEU A 143 -8.50 -5.43 -15.03
CA LEU A 143 -7.08 -5.70 -15.26
C LEU A 143 -6.81 -7.15 -15.71
N LEU A 144 -7.57 -8.12 -15.21
CA LEU A 144 -7.39 -9.53 -15.55
C LEU A 144 -7.48 -9.83 -17.06
N PRO A 145 -8.47 -9.32 -17.82
CA PRO A 145 -8.53 -9.51 -19.27
C PRO A 145 -7.32 -8.94 -20.03
N ARG A 146 -6.60 -7.98 -19.42
CA ARG A 146 -5.37 -7.39 -19.96
C ARG A 146 -4.10 -8.15 -19.52
N GLY A 147 -4.26 -9.27 -18.79
CA GLY A 147 -3.15 -10.03 -18.25
C GLY A 147 -2.42 -9.34 -17.09
N LEU A 148 -3.05 -8.35 -16.45
CA LEU A 148 -2.50 -7.62 -15.31
C LEU A 148 -3.21 -8.04 -14.01
N ARG A 149 -2.51 -7.90 -12.88
CA ARG A 149 -3.04 -8.29 -11.56
C ARG A 149 -3.00 -7.12 -10.59
N ILE A 150 -3.93 -7.09 -9.65
CA ILE A 150 -3.92 -6.14 -8.53
C ILE A 150 -4.40 -6.84 -7.26
N ASN A 151 -3.70 -6.63 -6.14
CA ASN A 151 -4.11 -7.13 -4.83
C ASN A 151 -3.86 -6.08 -3.74
N ALA A 152 -4.41 -6.31 -2.55
CA ALA A 152 -4.09 -5.59 -1.33
C ALA A 152 -3.48 -6.53 -0.28
N VAL A 153 -2.61 -5.99 0.57
CA VAL A 153 -2.16 -6.65 1.80
C VAL A 153 -2.75 -5.90 3.00
N SER A 154 -3.35 -6.65 3.92
CA SER A 154 -4.01 -6.15 5.13
C SER A 154 -3.28 -6.67 6.38
N PRO A 155 -2.19 -6.00 6.80
CA PRO A 155 -1.46 -6.40 8.00
C PRO A 155 -2.17 -5.97 9.29
N ASN A 156 -1.89 -6.67 10.39
CA ASN A 156 -2.11 -6.15 11.74
C ASN A 156 -1.18 -4.96 12.03
N VAL A 157 -1.36 -4.33 13.19
CA VAL A 157 -0.32 -3.47 13.78
C VAL A 157 1.01 -4.22 13.81
N LEU A 158 2.06 -3.54 13.38
CA LEU A 158 3.39 -4.13 13.28
C LEU A 158 4.06 -4.16 14.66
N ALA A 159 4.74 -5.26 14.97
CA ALA A 159 5.51 -5.39 16.23
C ALA A 159 6.53 -4.26 16.37
N GLU A 160 7.19 -3.92 15.26
CA GLU A 160 8.17 -2.83 15.13
C GLU A 160 7.56 -1.42 15.21
N SER A 161 6.23 -1.31 15.35
CA SER A 161 5.50 -0.04 15.44
C SER A 161 4.60 0.03 16.68
N MET A 162 4.77 -0.90 17.64
CA MET A 162 3.99 -0.94 18.87
C MET A 162 4.26 0.24 19.79
N ASP A 163 5.45 0.84 19.76
CA ASP A 163 5.76 2.02 20.56
C ASP A 163 4.90 3.23 20.14
N ASP A 164 4.64 3.38 18.83
CA ASP A 164 3.86 4.48 18.27
C ASP A 164 2.35 4.20 18.28
N TYR A 165 1.95 2.95 18.02
CA TYR A 165 0.55 2.62 17.77
C TYR A 165 -0.10 1.71 18.82
N GLY A 166 0.66 1.08 19.71
CA GLY A 166 0.16 0.02 20.60
C GLY A 166 -1.04 0.43 21.47
N ALA A 167 -1.10 1.69 21.88
CA ALA A 167 -2.22 2.23 22.66
C ALA A 167 -3.58 2.17 21.92
N TYR A 168 -3.57 2.19 20.59
CA TYR A 168 -4.77 2.08 19.76
C TYR A 168 -5.27 0.64 19.59
N PHE A 169 -4.43 -0.36 19.90
CA PHE A 169 -4.67 -1.78 19.62
C PHE A 169 -4.63 -2.66 20.89
N PRO A 170 -5.36 -2.32 21.97
CA PRO A 170 -5.36 -3.15 23.18
C PRO A 170 -5.94 -4.54 22.88
N GLY A 171 -5.18 -5.59 23.23
CA GLY A 171 -5.59 -6.99 23.05
C GLY A 171 -5.37 -7.56 21.65
N PHE A 172 -4.77 -6.80 20.73
CA PHE A 172 -4.35 -7.32 19.43
C PHE A 172 -2.96 -7.95 19.52
N GLU A 173 -2.79 -9.13 18.92
CA GLU A 173 -1.47 -9.74 18.75
C GLU A 173 -0.77 -9.11 17.52
N PRO A 174 0.35 -8.36 17.70
CA PRO A 174 1.02 -7.72 16.59
C PRO A 174 1.67 -8.75 15.65
N VAL A 175 1.90 -8.34 14.41
CA VAL A 175 2.65 -9.15 13.43
C VAL A 175 3.97 -8.47 13.09
N THR A 176 5.02 -9.22 12.79
CA THR A 176 6.28 -8.60 12.34
C THR A 176 6.15 -8.05 10.93
N ALA A 177 6.89 -6.98 10.62
CA ALA A 177 6.98 -6.45 9.26
C ALA A 177 7.48 -7.52 8.26
N GLN A 178 8.37 -8.41 8.72
CA GLN A 178 8.84 -9.55 7.93
C GLN A 178 7.74 -10.59 7.66
N ARG A 179 6.84 -10.85 8.61
CA ARG A 179 5.68 -11.73 8.34
C ARG A 179 4.75 -11.10 7.30
N ALA A 180 4.54 -9.79 7.40
CA ALA A 180 3.72 -9.05 6.45
C ALA A 180 4.34 -9.00 5.03
N SER A 181 5.68 -8.90 4.91
CA SER A 181 6.37 -8.83 3.61
C SER A 181 6.13 -10.08 2.74
N LEU A 182 5.93 -11.25 3.33
CA LEU A 182 5.61 -12.49 2.61
C LEU A 182 4.30 -12.38 1.81
N ALA A 183 3.32 -11.60 2.27
CA ALA A 183 2.09 -11.37 1.53
C ALA A 183 2.31 -10.48 0.29
N TYR A 184 3.26 -9.55 0.35
CA TYR A 184 3.68 -8.76 -0.82
C TYR A 184 4.39 -9.65 -1.83
N GLN A 185 5.28 -10.53 -1.36
CA GLN A 185 5.93 -11.53 -2.21
C GLN A 185 4.89 -12.42 -2.91
N ARG A 186 3.94 -12.97 -2.15
CA ARG A 186 2.82 -13.73 -2.71
C ARG A 186 2.03 -12.94 -3.75
N SER A 187 1.80 -11.64 -3.55
CA SER A 187 1.13 -10.81 -4.55
C SER A 187 1.94 -10.64 -5.82
N VAL A 188 3.25 -10.42 -5.71
CA VAL A 188 4.11 -10.15 -6.88
C VAL A 188 4.39 -11.42 -7.65
N GLU A 189 4.88 -12.45 -6.97
CA GLU A 189 5.35 -13.71 -7.58
C GLU A 189 4.22 -14.72 -7.82
N GLY A 190 3.10 -14.58 -7.10
CA GLY A 190 1.93 -15.45 -7.27
C GLY A 190 1.05 -15.08 -8.45
N ILE A 191 -0.05 -15.81 -8.62
CA ILE A 191 -0.95 -15.70 -9.78
C ILE A 191 -2.29 -15.03 -9.48
N GLN A 192 -2.55 -14.71 -8.21
CA GLN A 192 -3.86 -14.22 -7.77
C GLN A 192 -4.06 -12.73 -8.11
N SER A 193 -5.33 -12.34 -8.30
CA SER A 193 -5.78 -10.97 -8.50
C SER A 193 -7.08 -10.74 -7.73
N GLY A 194 -7.38 -9.48 -7.38
CA GLY A 194 -8.56 -9.07 -6.63
C GLY A 194 -8.59 -9.52 -5.17
N GLN A 195 -7.45 -9.98 -4.63
CA GLN A 195 -7.37 -10.51 -3.27
C GLN A 195 -7.02 -9.43 -2.25
N VAL A 196 -7.49 -9.65 -1.02
CA VAL A 196 -6.99 -8.99 0.19
C VAL A 196 -6.26 -10.05 1.01
N PHE A 197 -4.93 -9.99 1.03
CA PHE A 197 -4.11 -10.91 1.82
C PHE A 197 -4.06 -10.44 3.27
N THR A 198 -4.77 -11.12 4.16
CA THR A 198 -4.78 -10.83 5.59
C THR A 198 -3.52 -11.37 6.27
N VAL A 199 -2.94 -10.57 7.16
CA VAL A 199 -1.80 -10.96 8.00
C VAL A 199 -2.08 -10.56 9.45
N TRP A 200 -2.95 -11.34 10.10
CA TRP A 200 -3.37 -11.25 11.50
C TRP A 200 -4.04 -12.55 11.91
#